data_AF-A0A4C2EJB7-F1
#
_entry.id   AF-A0A4C2EJB7-F1
#
_cell.length_a   1.000
_cell.length_b   1.000
_cell.length_c   1.000
_cell.angle_alpha   90.00
_cell.angle_beta   90.00
_cell.angle_gamma   90.00
#
_symmetry.space_group_name_H-M   'P 1'
#
loop_
_entity.id
_entity.type
_entity.pdbx_description
1 polymer ?
#
loop_
_entity_poly.entity_id
_entity_poly.type
_entity_poly.pdbx_seq_one_letter_code
_entity_poly.pdbx_strand_id
1 'polypeptide(L)'
;MYWLNCTNLSSSYQVAVNLVNTIRDPDEQISTTGYPQQRVFDILYDELDAVGGTVLLVFDEIDQIGSDDEILYEIPRARANGYLESAKPGVIGISNDFGFRDDLSPKVKDTLCGEEIHFSPYNGPELEAILRERAERALFNDAAEEGVISLCAALAAQDTGQCETGA
;
A
#
# COMPACT_ATOMS: atom_id res chain seq x y z
N MET A 1 7.44 -5.07 -11.54
CA MET A 1 6.90 -4.55 -10.27
C MET A 1 5.73 -3.66 -10.65
N TYR A 2 4.57 -3.89 -10.05
CA TYR A 2 3.36 -3.13 -10.30
C TYR A 2 2.94 -2.46 -9.00
N TRP A 3 2.56 -1.19 -9.08
CA TRP A 3 2.10 -0.41 -7.94
C TRP A 3 0.65 0.00 -8.20
N LEU A 4 -0.19 -0.16 -7.19
CA LEU A 4 -1.60 0.20 -7.25
C LEU A 4 -1.98 0.92 -5.96
N ASN A 5 -2.58 2.10 -6.12
CA ASN A 5 -3.20 2.81 -5.01
C ASN A 5 -4.63 2.30 -4.80
N CYS A 6 -4.95 1.88 -3.58
CA CYS A 6 -6.26 1.34 -3.22
C CYS A 6 -7.27 2.39 -2.74
N THR A 7 -6.93 3.68 -2.82
CA THR A 7 -7.86 4.77 -2.51
C THR A 7 -9.13 4.66 -3.35
N ASN A 8 -10.29 4.64 -2.70
CA ASN A 8 -11.61 4.43 -3.29
C ASN A 8 -11.85 3.05 -3.94
N LEU A 9 -11.00 2.05 -3.67
CA LEU A 9 -11.22 0.67 -4.08
C LEU A 9 -11.75 -0.10 -2.86
N SER A 10 -13.06 -0.22 -2.71
CA SER A 10 -13.72 -0.78 -1.53
C SER A 10 -13.98 -2.30 -1.62
N SER A 11 -13.34 -3.01 -2.54
CA SER A 11 -13.51 -4.46 -2.71
C SER A 11 -12.36 -5.12 -3.45
N SER A 12 -12.16 -6.41 -3.17
CA SER A 12 -11.20 -7.26 -3.88
C SER A 12 -11.44 -7.27 -5.39
N TYR A 13 -12.71 -7.20 -5.81
CA TYR A 13 -13.07 -7.06 -7.22
C TYR A 13 -12.48 -5.80 -7.86
N GLN A 14 -12.65 -4.64 -7.22
CA GLN A 14 -12.16 -3.38 -7.77
C GLN A 14 -10.64 -3.35 -7.84
N VAL A 15 -9.96 -3.89 -6.81
CA VAL A 15 -8.51 -4.04 -6.82
C VAL A 15 -8.07 -4.94 -7.97
N ALA A 16 -8.72 -6.10 -8.16
CA ALA A 16 -8.39 -7.03 -9.25
C ALA A 16 -8.52 -6.38 -10.64
N VAL A 17 -9.63 -5.68 -10.91
CA VAL A 17 -9.83 -5.02 -12.22
C VAL A 17 -8.77 -3.95 -12.46
N ASN A 18 -8.50 -3.10 -11.47
CA ASN A 18 -7.50 -2.05 -11.61
C ASN A 18 -6.08 -2.63 -11.78
N LEU A 19 -5.78 -3.72 -11.09
CA LEU A 19 -4.51 -4.41 -11.25
C LEU A 19 -4.34 -5.00 -12.65
N VAL A 20 -5.37 -5.66 -13.20
CA VAL A 20 -5.37 -6.14 -14.60
C VAL A 20 -5.09 -4.97 -15.55
N ASN A 21 -5.79 -3.85 -15.38
CA ASN A 21 -5.62 -2.66 -16.23
C ASN A 21 -4.27 -1.96 -16.04
N THR A 22 -3.57 -2.22 -14.94
CA THR A 22 -2.21 -1.73 -14.68
C THR A 22 -1.16 -2.63 -15.35
N ILE A 23 -1.44 -3.92 -15.52
CA ILE A 23 -0.54 -4.87 -16.17
C ILE A 23 -0.67 -4.79 -17.70
N ARG A 24 -1.90 -4.67 -18.20
CA ARG A 24 -2.21 -4.61 -19.63
C ARG A 24 -1.84 -3.29 -20.28
N ASP A 25 -1.63 -3.33 -21.59
CA ASP A 25 -1.54 -2.13 -22.40
C ASP A 25 -2.85 -1.33 -22.36
N PRO A 26 -2.79 0.01 -22.49
CA PRO A 26 -3.98 0.89 -22.41
C PRO A 26 -5.10 0.53 -23.39
N ASP A 27 -4.75 -0.05 -24.54
CA ASP A 27 -5.70 -0.44 -25.59
C ASP A 27 -6.39 -1.79 -25.31
N GLU A 28 -5.93 -2.55 -24.31
CA GLU A 28 -6.42 -3.90 -23.97
C GLU A 28 -7.09 -3.97 -22.58
N GLN A 29 -7.32 -2.81 -21.97
CA GLN A 29 -7.95 -2.70 -20.65
C GLN A 29 -9.37 -3.25 -20.65
N ILE A 30 -9.73 -3.89 -19.54
CA ILE A 30 -11.09 -4.38 -19.29
C ILE A 30 -11.94 -3.28 -18.66
N SER A 31 -13.23 -3.32 -18.94
CA SER A 31 -14.21 -2.47 -18.25
C SER A 31 -14.16 -2.69 -16.74
N THR A 32 -14.31 -1.61 -15.98
CA THR A 32 -14.37 -1.63 -14.50
C THR A 32 -15.61 -2.34 -13.95
N THR A 33 -16.56 -2.68 -14.83
CA THR A 33 -17.80 -3.40 -14.48
C THR A 33 -18.20 -4.36 -15.60
N GLY A 34 -19.05 -5.34 -15.26
CA GLY A 34 -19.70 -6.22 -16.24
C GLY A 34 -19.12 -7.63 -16.32
N TYR A 35 -17.98 -7.87 -15.66
CA TYR A 35 -17.41 -9.22 -15.52
C TYR A 35 -17.81 -9.83 -14.17
N PRO A 36 -18.16 -11.13 -14.12
CA PRO A 36 -18.22 -11.88 -12.87
C PRO A 36 -16.87 -11.81 -12.14
N GLN A 37 -16.89 -11.74 -10.81
CA GLN A 37 -15.68 -11.63 -10.00
C GLN A 37 -14.64 -12.71 -10.35
N GLN A 38 -15.06 -13.98 -10.37
CA GLN A 38 -14.19 -15.09 -10.72
C GLN A 38 -13.48 -14.89 -12.07
N ARG A 39 -14.20 -14.35 -13.07
CA ARG A 39 -13.63 -14.13 -14.39
C ARG A 39 -12.53 -13.07 -14.38
N VAL A 40 -12.64 -12.05 -13.53
CA VAL A 40 -11.59 -11.03 -13.37
C VAL A 40 -10.36 -11.64 -12.73
N PHE A 41 -10.54 -12.49 -11.70
CA PHE A 41 -9.42 -13.20 -11.08
C PHE A 41 -8.72 -14.13 -12.07
N ASP A 42 -9.46 -14.89 -12.89
CA ASP A 42 -8.88 -15.73 -13.93
C ASP A 42 -8.03 -14.90 -14.90
N ILE A 43 -8.56 -13.75 -15.37
CA ILE A 43 -7.81 -12.83 -16.24
C ILE A 43 -6.55 -12.32 -15.53
N LEU A 44 -6.65 -11.92 -14.26
CA LEU A 44 -5.50 -11.45 -13.49
C LEU A 44 -4.41 -12.52 -13.40
N TYR A 45 -4.77 -13.78 -13.16
CA TYR A 45 -3.81 -14.87 -13.11
C TYR A 45 -3.17 -15.13 -14.47
N ASP A 46 -3.94 -15.11 -15.55
CA ASP A 46 -3.42 -15.21 -16.92
C ASP A 46 -2.39 -14.10 -17.21
N GLU A 47 -2.68 -12.85 -16.83
CA GLU A 47 -1.74 -11.73 -17.01
C GLU A 47 -0.47 -11.91 -16.17
N LEU A 48 -0.61 -12.32 -14.90
CA LEU A 48 0.54 -12.55 -14.02
C LEU A 48 1.43 -13.67 -14.54
N ASP A 49 0.85 -14.76 -15.04
CA ASP A 49 1.61 -15.89 -15.58
C ASP A 49 2.24 -15.58 -16.94
N ALA A 50 1.59 -14.76 -17.76
CA ALA A 50 2.15 -14.25 -19.01
C ALA A 50 3.40 -13.37 -18.76
N VAL A 51 3.39 -12.56 -17.70
CA VAL A 51 4.58 -11.81 -17.25
C VAL A 51 5.67 -12.79 -16.77
N GLY A 52 5.27 -13.81 -16.02
CA GLY A 52 6.15 -14.86 -15.51
C GLY A 52 7.20 -14.36 -14.51
N GLY A 53 8.04 -15.29 -14.04
CA GLY A 53 9.13 -14.96 -13.11
C GLY A 53 8.64 -14.48 -11.74
N THR A 54 9.38 -13.56 -11.11
CA THR A 54 8.97 -12.97 -9.82
C THR A 54 8.24 -11.66 -10.06
N VAL A 55 6.96 -11.60 -9.70
CA VAL A 55 6.13 -10.40 -9.88
C VAL A 55 5.89 -9.76 -8.52
N LEU A 56 6.43 -8.56 -8.32
CA LEU A 56 6.19 -7.80 -7.10
C LEU A 56 5.00 -6.85 -7.29
N LEU A 57 4.00 -6.97 -6.43
CA LEU A 57 2.81 -6.15 -6.37
C LEU A 57 2.84 -5.30 -5.12
N VAL A 58 2.70 -3.99 -5.27
CA VAL A 58 2.67 -3.03 -4.17
C VAL A 58 1.29 -2.40 -4.12
N PHE A 59 0.58 -2.63 -3.02
CA PHE A 59 -0.70 -2.00 -2.74
C PHE A 59 -0.51 -0.90 -1.70
N ASP A 60 -0.92 0.31 -2.03
CA ASP A 60 -0.86 1.49 -1.16
C ASP A 60 -2.25 1.84 -0.63
N GLU A 61 -2.35 2.36 0.59
CA GLU A 61 -3.62 2.60 1.31
C GLU A 61 -4.51 1.34 1.37
N ILE A 62 -3.93 0.19 1.72
CA ILE A 62 -4.65 -1.10 1.71
C ILE A 62 -5.83 -1.16 2.69
N ASP A 63 -5.82 -0.29 3.70
CA ASP A 63 -6.93 -0.12 4.64
C ASP A 63 -8.25 0.28 3.95
N GLN A 64 -8.17 0.90 2.78
CA GLN A 64 -9.34 1.32 2.00
C GLN A 64 -10.08 0.16 1.32
N ILE A 65 -9.46 -1.02 1.20
CA ILE A 65 -10.08 -2.23 0.61
C ILE A 65 -11.30 -2.69 1.44
N GLY A 66 -11.30 -2.36 2.73
CA GLY A 66 -12.36 -2.75 3.66
C GLY A 66 -12.32 -4.24 4.01
N SER A 67 -13.48 -4.82 4.30
CA SER A 67 -13.59 -6.21 4.77
C SER A 67 -13.52 -7.27 3.68
N ASP A 68 -13.57 -6.87 2.41
CA ASP A 68 -13.41 -7.77 1.27
C ASP A 68 -11.94 -7.83 0.84
N ASP A 69 -11.11 -8.42 1.71
CA ASP A 69 -9.64 -8.49 1.62
C ASP A 69 -9.12 -9.78 0.95
N GLU A 70 -10.00 -10.58 0.35
CA GLU A 70 -9.70 -11.89 -0.22
C GLU A 70 -8.55 -11.87 -1.24
N ILE A 71 -8.44 -10.79 -2.03
CA ILE A 71 -7.36 -10.63 -3.02
C ILE A 71 -5.96 -10.65 -2.40
N LEU A 72 -5.81 -10.11 -1.18
CA LEU A 72 -4.53 -10.08 -0.47
C LEU A 72 -4.09 -11.48 -0.02
N TYR A 73 -5.04 -12.41 0.12
CA TYR A 73 -4.79 -13.82 0.41
C TYR A 73 -4.58 -14.65 -0.85
N GLU A 74 -5.45 -14.47 -1.84
CA GLU A 74 -5.48 -15.29 -3.05
C GLU A 74 -4.23 -15.08 -3.91
N ILE A 75 -3.73 -13.85 -4.06
CA ILE A 75 -2.57 -13.58 -4.93
C ILE A 75 -1.30 -14.30 -4.45
N PRO A 76 -0.83 -14.14 -3.19
CA PRO A 76 0.39 -14.84 -2.74
C PRO A 76 0.27 -16.36 -2.82
N ARG A 77 -0.96 -16.89 -2.66
CA ARG A 77 -1.23 -18.34 -2.73
C ARG A 77 -1.58 -18.85 -4.11
N ALA A 78 -1.76 -17.98 -5.11
CA ALA A 78 -2.23 -18.35 -6.43
C ALA A 78 -1.37 -19.46 -7.06
N ARG A 79 -0.05 -19.40 -6.86
CA ARG A 79 0.87 -20.45 -7.30
C ARG A 79 0.70 -21.77 -6.53
N ALA A 80 0.53 -21.71 -5.21
CA ALA A 80 0.33 -22.91 -4.39
C ALA A 80 -1.04 -23.58 -4.67
N ASN A 81 -2.03 -22.77 -5.05
CA ASN A 81 -3.37 -23.21 -5.43
C ASN A 81 -3.45 -23.72 -6.89
N GLY A 82 -2.36 -23.63 -7.66
CA GLY A 82 -2.30 -24.10 -9.05
C GLY A 82 -2.91 -23.15 -10.07
N TYR A 83 -3.16 -21.89 -9.72
CA TYR A 83 -3.61 -20.85 -10.66
C TYR A 83 -2.45 -20.24 -11.47
N LEU A 84 -1.20 -20.38 -11.00
CA LEU A 84 -0.01 -19.88 -11.69
C LEU A 84 1.01 -21.00 -11.86
N GLU A 85 1.56 -21.15 -13.07
CA GLU A 85 2.58 -22.17 -13.36
C GLU A 85 3.99 -21.61 -13.17
N SER A 86 4.27 -20.47 -13.79
CA SER A 86 5.60 -19.87 -13.90
C SER A 86 5.79 -18.69 -12.94
N ALA A 87 4.75 -17.89 -12.75
CA ALA A 87 4.80 -16.67 -11.96
C ALA A 87 4.85 -16.93 -10.45
N LYS A 88 5.60 -16.08 -9.77
CA LYS A 88 5.78 -16.04 -8.31
C LYS A 88 5.38 -14.64 -7.84
N PRO A 89 4.10 -14.41 -7.55
CA PRO A 89 3.64 -13.12 -7.06
C PRO A 89 4.09 -12.93 -5.61
N GLY A 90 4.64 -11.75 -5.32
CA GLY A 90 4.86 -11.24 -3.97
C GLY A 90 4.02 -9.99 -3.77
N VAL A 91 3.44 -9.84 -2.59
CA VAL A 91 2.59 -8.70 -2.24
C VAL A 91 3.28 -7.89 -1.15
N ILE A 92 3.33 -6.58 -1.34
CA ILE A 92 3.69 -5.59 -0.32
C ILE A 92 2.44 -4.73 -0.12
N GLY A 93 1.94 -4.69 1.11
CA GLY A 93 0.86 -3.80 1.50
C GLY A 93 1.38 -2.64 2.33
N ILE A 94 0.94 -1.42 2.02
CA ILE A 94 1.22 -0.21 2.78
C ILE A 94 -0.12 0.29 3.34
N SER A 95 -0.18 0.46 4.66
CA SER A 95 -1.35 0.95 5.39
C SER A 95 -0.91 2.13 6.25
N ASN A 96 -1.76 3.14 6.37
CA ASN A 96 -1.61 4.20 7.36
C ASN A 96 -2.34 3.89 8.67
N ASP A 97 -3.22 2.89 8.67
CA ASP A 97 -3.95 2.45 9.85
C ASP A 97 -3.21 1.31 10.56
N PHE A 98 -2.78 1.58 11.80
CA PHE A 98 -2.13 0.60 12.68
C PHE A 98 -3.08 -0.53 13.12
N GLY A 99 -4.39 -0.24 13.19
CA GLY A 99 -5.45 -1.19 13.55
C GLY A 99 -5.91 -2.06 12.38
N PHE A 100 -5.62 -1.67 11.14
CA PHE A 100 -6.03 -2.42 9.94
C PHE A 100 -5.62 -3.89 10.01
N ARG A 101 -4.44 -4.17 10.59
CA ARG A 101 -3.99 -5.54 10.81
C ARG A 101 -5.03 -6.33 11.59
N ASP A 102 -5.60 -5.79 12.66
CA ASP A 102 -6.56 -6.50 13.50
C ASP A 102 -7.90 -6.74 12.78
N ASP A 103 -8.24 -5.88 11.83
CA ASP A 103 -9.45 -6.00 11.01
C ASP A 103 -9.32 -7.01 9.86
N LEU A 104 -8.09 -7.32 9.45
CA LEU A 104 -7.84 -8.35 8.43
C LEU A 104 -8.35 -9.73 8.86
N SER A 105 -8.85 -10.46 7.87
CA SER A 105 -9.29 -11.84 8.08
C SER A 105 -8.10 -12.73 8.56
N PRO A 106 -8.33 -13.73 9.42
CA PRO A 106 -7.26 -14.60 9.93
C PRO A 106 -6.40 -15.27 8.84
N LYS A 107 -7.00 -15.51 7.67
CA LYS A 107 -6.33 -16.11 6.51
C LYS A 107 -5.34 -15.13 5.87
N VAL A 108 -5.75 -13.86 5.69
CA VAL A 108 -4.90 -12.81 5.13
C VAL A 108 -3.74 -12.51 6.09
N LYS A 109 -4.00 -12.46 7.40
CA LYS A 109 -2.95 -12.30 8.43
C LYS A 109 -1.84 -13.34 8.29
N ASP A 110 -2.19 -14.63 8.18
CA ASP A 110 -1.21 -15.73 8.05
C ASP A 110 -0.36 -15.65 6.77
N THR A 111 -0.90 -15.03 5.71
CA THR A 111 -0.27 -15.01 4.38
C THR A 111 0.52 -13.73 4.13
N LEU A 112 -0.06 -12.58 4.48
CA LEU A 112 0.49 -11.25 4.21
C LEU A 112 1.50 -10.81 5.28
N CYS A 113 1.29 -11.19 6.54
CA CYS A 113 2.08 -10.70 7.68
C CYS A 113 3.32 -11.57 7.99
N GLY A 114 3.92 -12.21 6.99
CA GLY A 114 5.10 -13.04 7.18
C GLY A 114 6.31 -12.25 7.70
N GLU A 115 6.47 -11.00 7.26
CA GLU A 115 7.50 -10.05 7.69
C GLU A 115 6.86 -8.66 7.78
N GLU A 116 6.97 -7.99 8.92
CA GLU A 116 6.36 -6.68 9.19
C GLU A 116 7.45 -5.63 9.42
N ILE A 117 7.28 -4.46 8.80
CA ILE A 117 8.13 -3.30 9.01
C ILE A 117 7.25 -2.18 9.57
N HIS A 118 7.41 -1.92 10.88
CA HIS A 118 6.73 -0.83 11.54
C HIS A 118 7.55 0.46 11.41
N PHE A 119 6.95 1.50 10.84
CA PHE A 119 7.52 2.83 10.82
C PHE A 119 6.95 3.64 11.98
N SER A 120 7.74 3.79 13.05
CA SER A 120 7.34 4.62 14.18
C SER A 120 7.27 6.10 13.78
N PRO A 121 6.37 6.89 14.41
CA PRO A 121 6.36 8.33 14.23
C PRO A 121 7.73 8.93 14.56
N TYR A 122 8.15 9.92 13.77
CA TYR A 122 9.40 10.63 14.04
C TYR A 122 9.33 11.38 15.36
N ASN A 123 10.40 11.31 16.15
CA ASN A 123 10.51 12.14 17.36
C ASN A 123 10.90 13.60 17.00
N GLY A 124 10.74 14.53 17.95
CA GLY A 124 11.03 15.95 17.75
C GLY A 124 12.43 16.23 17.15
N PRO A 125 13.51 15.62 17.67
CA PRO A 125 14.84 15.73 17.08
C PRO A 125 14.96 15.21 15.63
N GLU A 126 14.31 14.09 15.30
CA GLU A 126 14.30 13.53 13.94
C GLU A 126 13.55 14.45 12.97
N LEU A 127 12.38 14.95 13.37
CA LEU A 127 11.61 15.93 12.60
C LEU A 127 12.41 17.22 12.38
N GLU A 128 13.11 17.71 13.40
CA GLU A 128 13.94 18.90 13.29
C GLU A 128 15.07 18.70 12.26
N ALA A 129 15.75 17.55 12.30
CA ALA A 129 16.81 17.24 11.35
C ALA A 129 16.27 17.19 9.90
N ILE A 130 15.12 16.54 9.69
CA ILE A 130 14.48 16.46 8.37
C ILE A 130 14.05 17.85 7.87
N LEU A 131 13.41 18.64 8.73
CA LEU A 131 12.95 19.99 8.38
C LEU A 131 14.13 20.92 8.09
N ARG A 132 15.23 20.78 8.82
CA ARG A 132 16.46 21.57 8.60
C ARG A 132 17.10 21.25 7.26
N GLU A 133 17.24 19.96 6.91
CA GLU A 133 17.76 19.56 5.59
C GLU A 133 16.87 20.11 4.45
N ARG A 134 15.55 20.03 4.60
CA ARG A 134 14.61 20.56 3.60
C ARG A 134 14.68 22.09 3.51
N ALA A 135 14.77 22.79 4.64
CA ALA A 135 14.87 24.23 4.70
C ALA A 135 16.14 24.74 4.00
N GLU A 136 17.30 24.12 4.25
CA GLU A 136 18.57 24.47 3.60
C GLU A 136 18.52 24.32 2.06
N ARG A 137 17.70 23.39 1.55
CA ARG A 137 17.56 23.12 0.11
C ARG A 137 16.49 23.98 -0.56
N ALA A 138 15.46 24.39 0.16
CA ALA A 138 14.26 25.01 -0.41
C ALA A 138 14.09 26.49 -0.05
N LEU A 139 14.65 26.94 1.07
CA LEU A 139 14.55 28.31 1.54
C LEU A 139 15.79 29.11 1.16
N PHE A 140 15.59 30.42 0.99
CA PHE A 140 16.71 31.35 0.89
C PHE A 140 17.42 31.45 2.25
N ASN A 141 18.71 31.80 2.21
CA ASN A 141 19.45 32.14 3.42
C ASN A 141 18.69 33.24 4.20
N ASP A 142 18.60 33.08 5.52
CA ASP A 142 17.88 33.97 6.45
C ASP A 142 16.35 34.03 6.29
N ALA A 143 15.73 33.13 5.52
CA ALA A 143 14.28 33.07 5.39
C ALA A 143 13.55 32.58 6.65
N ALA A 144 14.25 31.96 7.59
CA ALA A 144 13.70 31.50 8.86
C ALA A 144 14.62 31.93 10.02
N GLU A 145 14.03 32.47 11.08
CA GLU A 145 14.76 32.83 12.30
C GLU A 145 15.27 31.58 13.04
N GLU A 146 16.32 31.77 13.82
CA GLU A 146 16.92 30.71 14.64
C GLU A 146 15.87 30.14 15.61
N GLY A 147 15.64 28.83 15.54
CA GLY A 147 14.67 28.12 16.39
C GLY A 147 13.26 27.97 15.80
N VAL A 148 12.91 28.62 14.68
CA VAL A 148 11.62 28.42 14.01
C VAL A 148 11.44 26.95 13.58
N ILE A 149 12.49 26.37 12.99
CA ILE A 149 12.49 24.97 12.56
C ILE A 149 12.29 24.03 13.76
N SER A 150 12.97 24.30 14.87
CA SER A 150 12.86 23.52 16.11
C SER A 150 11.46 23.63 16.72
N LEU A 151 10.84 24.82 16.68
CA LEU A 151 9.45 25.02 17.12
C LEU A 151 8.45 24.24 16.25
N CYS A 152 8.60 24.31 14.91
CA CYS A 152 7.76 23.55 13.98
C CYS A 152 7.90 22.04 14.20
N ALA A 153 9.12 21.55 14.42
CA ALA A 153 9.38 20.14 14.71
C ALA A 153 8.72 19.69 16.02
N ALA A 154 8.81 20.50 17.07
CA ALA A 154 8.20 20.21 18.37
C ALA A 154 6.67 20.18 18.30
N LEU A 155 6.06 21.12 17.58
CA LEU A 155 4.61 21.15 17.35
C LEU A 155 4.15 19.93 16.55
N ALA A 156 4.85 19.59 15.47
CA ALA A 156 4.53 18.43 14.66
C ALA A 156 4.65 17.12 15.46
N ALA A 157 5.71 16.97 16.26
CA ALA A 157 5.89 15.81 17.15
C ALA A 157 4.75 15.68 18.17
N GLN A 158 4.32 16.81 18.75
CA GLN A 158 3.24 16.86 19.71
C GLN A 158 1.89 16.47 19.08
N ASP A 159 1.61 16.92 17.86
CA ASP A 159 0.39 16.55 17.12
C ASP A 159 0.37 15.06 16.76
N THR A 160 1.49 14.48 16.32
CA THR A 160 1.58 13.03 16.09
C THR A 160 1.31 12.23 17.36
N GLY A 161 1.73 12.71 18.54
CA GLY A 161 1.40 12.08 19.82
C GLY A 161 -0.05 12.27 20.27
N GLN A 162 -0.74 13.33 19.83
CA GLN A 162 -2.15 13.55 20.13
C GLN A 162 -3.08 12.72 19.24
N CYS A 163 -2.69 12.41 18.00
CA CYS A 163 -3.44 11.52 17.12
C CYS A 163 -3.59 10.10 17.69
N GLU A 164 -2.66 9.63 18.53
CA GLU A 164 -2.78 8.33 19.20
C GLU A 164 -3.62 8.36 20.50
N THR A 165 -3.91 9.55 21.05
CA THR A 165 -4.57 9.71 22.36
C THR A 165 -5.99 10.32 22.29
N GLY A 166 -6.50 10.56 21.08
CA GLY A 166 -7.82 11.16 20.85
C GLY A 166 -8.91 10.14 20.54
N ALA A 167 -9.36 9.38 21.54
CA ALA A 167 -10.60 8.60 21.50
C ALA A 167 -11.56 9.07 22.61
#